data_AF-A0A8S1KDC2-F1
#
_entry.id   AF-A0A8S1KDC2-F1
#
_cell.length_a   1.000
_cell.length_b   1.000
_cell.length_c   1.000
_cell.angle_alpha   90.00
_cell.angle_beta   90.00
_cell.angle_gamma   90.00
#
_symmetry.space_group_name_H-M   'P 1'
#
loop_
_entity.id
_entity.type
_entity.pdbx_description
1 polymer ?
#
loop_
_entity_poly.entity_id
_entity_poly.type
_entity_poly.pdbx_seq_one_letter_code
_entity_poly.pdbx_strand_id
1 'polypeptide(L)'
;MFICCNTKPKQDKSQKNTSTTAYSDVESIKQSKCEEQIHKEPVQDTANKQLIMELNQKDKKLQEIQNIVNRIKLYREEGKLNLSIDIEKSFVTSLIEEDIPTLYFVEYKWAVNYTTFLERRIQEVPKKINNTKLLTEDNTQKELIIIKSQKDSQLLPGLQPDKHYVLLNERSWTFIHLLYGGGPKIIIDLEKPVTSPDIINDGQTNVTSNTANTTKLSIEPLIDIAKLEYNNLDDSDKSPNTNTTRRPYPQKTNIIKIEPKPYELPYVGLQNPKYYCYMNSALQCLLSIRELNDSLLKQQKQSNKKFTMAYQDLLRLVQSSIPGSAISVEKLQNMCLNKFKYSQQQDAHEFLLYLLSEIQQELVGKNKYQKEEFQNALEAWDVYKTRNPDIITDLFAGQIASKSHCLKCKEISEGFDPILDLNLPLSKYYIPREFKLQDCLQNYFKEEQINDAWKCDKCQFINKSVLRKIQITQTPKYLILHLKRFTQFPKSQKITDEVTYPEILDIKQFCAENVEYTKYTLKGVISHMGQLNGGHYVAYAQRQNTWYHFDDNIVTKDKNNKHLSDKGAYIIFYEQL
;
A
#
# COMPACT_ATOMS: atom_id res chain seq x y z
N MET A 1 -32.83 8.38 35.52
CA MET A 1 -33.23 8.11 36.91
C MET A 1 -32.02 8.38 37.80
N PHE A 2 -32.08 9.47 38.61
CA PHE A 2 -31.76 9.58 40.06
C PHE A 2 -30.71 8.60 40.65
N ILE A 3 -29.67 8.93 41.46
CA ILE A 3 -29.40 9.92 42.54
C ILE A 3 -27.85 9.91 42.78
N CYS A 4 -27.12 11.04 42.78
CA CYS A 4 -26.74 11.94 43.89
C CYS A 4 -25.92 11.31 45.06
N CYS A 5 -24.69 11.78 45.31
CA CYS A 5 -24.35 12.52 46.55
C CYS A 5 -22.88 13.00 46.61
N ASN A 6 -22.74 14.27 46.95
CA ASN A 6 -21.54 15.03 47.28
C ASN A 6 -20.86 14.57 48.58
N THR A 7 -19.59 14.94 48.78
CA THR A 7 -19.16 15.76 49.94
C THR A 7 -17.73 16.30 49.78
N LYS A 8 -17.59 17.63 49.90
CA LYS A 8 -16.40 18.36 50.36
C LYS A 8 -16.64 18.76 51.82
N PRO A 9 -15.57 19.10 52.59
CA PRO A 9 -15.36 20.50 52.97
C PRO A 9 -13.86 20.93 53.00
N LYS A 10 -13.54 22.16 52.53
CA LYS A 10 -13.05 23.37 53.26
C LYS A 10 -11.62 23.25 53.83
N GLN A 11 -10.64 23.94 53.23
CA GLN A 11 -10.18 25.33 53.48
C GLN A 11 -9.49 25.53 54.84
N ASP A 12 -8.19 25.88 54.81
CA ASP A 12 -7.72 27.03 55.57
C ASP A 12 -6.48 27.71 54.95
N LYS A 13 -6.40 29.02 55.17
CA LYS A 13 -5.44 29.99 54.60
C LYS A 13 -4.39 30.42 55.63
N SER A 14 -3.17 30.74 55.18
CA SER A 14 -2.36 31.93 55.58
C SER A 14 -1.00 31.84 54.87
N GLN A 15 -0.63 32.77 53.98
CA GLN A 15 0.08 34.06 54.24
C GLN A 15 1.39 33.86 55.04
N LYS A 16 2.56 34.41 54.71
CA LYS A 16 2.97 35.50 53.82
C LYS A 16 4.52 35.56 53.86
N ASN A 17 5.14 36.08 52.78
CA ASN A 17 6.33 36.97 52.78
C ASN A 17 7.69 36.40 53.26
N THR A 18 8.87 36.73 52.75
CA THR A 18 9.37 37.75 51.79
C THR A 18 10.88 37.48 51.59
N SER A 19 11.39 37.70 50.36
CA SER A 19 12.66 38.37 49.96
C SER A 19 14.01 37.97 50.63
N THR A 20 15.22 38.06 50.05
CA THR A 20 15.79 38.92 49.01
C THR A 20 17.23 38.43 48.69
N THR A 21 17.60 38.40 47.41
CA THR A 21 18.87 38.82 46.74
C THR A 21 20.24 38.89 47.45
N ALA A 22 21.31 38.45 46.75
CA ALA A 22 22.49 39.26 46.30
C ALA A 22 23.63 38.36 45.74
N TYR A 23 24.05 38.50 44.46
CA TYR A 23 25.27 39.21 43.95
C TYR A 23 26.60 38.55 44.40
N SER A 24 27.33 37.79 43.56
CA SER A 24 28.25 38.13 42.43
C SER A 24 29.64 38.64 42.85
N ASP A 25 30.62 38.36 41.98
CA ASP A 25 31.95 38.98 41.83
C ASP A 25 33.10 38.36 42.69
N VAL A 26 34.34 38.17 42.22
CA VAL A 26 35.06 38.65 41.02
C VAL A 26 36.33 37.81 40.75
N GLU A 27 36.78 37.88 39.49
CA GLU A 27 37.99 37.30 38.87
C GLU A 27 39.36 37.81 39.40
N SER A 28 40.42 37.19 38.84
CA SER A 28 41.78 37.71 38.52
C SER A 28 42.89 37.16 39.46
N ILE A 29 44.14 36.77 39.10
CA ILE A 29 45.14 37.05 38.03
C ILE A 29 46.14 35.84 38.04
N LYS A 30 46.39 35.08 36.95
CA LYS A 30 47.49 35.11 35.93
C LYS A 30 48.96 34.91 36.37
N GLN A 31 49.66 34.12 35.52
CA GLN A 31 51.13 33.88 35.29
C GLN A 31 51.77 32.67 36.02
N SER A 32 52.61 31.80 35.40
CA SER A 32 53.23 31.72 34.06
C SER A 32 53.91 30.35 33.78
N LYS A 33 53.76 29.87 32.52
CA LYS A 33 54.67 29.21 31.53
C LYS A 33 55.90 28.33 31.92
N CYS A 34 56.00 27.16 31.25
CA CYS A 34 57.03 26.73 30.25
C CYS A 34 56.55 25.42 29.55
N GLU A 35 56.28 25.42 28.23
CA GLU A 35 57.09 24.87 27.10
C GLU A 35 57.10 23.32 27.05
N GLU A 36 56.74 22.57 25.99
CA GLU A 36 57.02 22.68 24.54
C GLU A 36 55.88 22.12 23.64
N GLN A 37 55.89 22.55 22.37
CA GLN A 37 54.92 22.35 21.28
C GLN A 37 55.12 21.05 20.49
N ILE A 38 54.04 20.44 19.94
CA ILE A 38 53.95 20.03 18.51
C ILE A 38 52.49 20.09 18.03
N HIS A 39 52.23 20.88 16.98
CA HIS A 39 51.00 20.94 16.18
C HIS A 39 50.92 19.77 15.17
N LYS A 40 49.80 19.02 15.11
CA LYS A 40 49.22 18.42 13.89
C LYS A 40 47.67 18.35 13.99
N GLU A 41 47.01 18.49 12.85
CA GLU A 41 45.61 18.89 12.57
C GLU A 41 44.43 18.00 13.03
N PRO A 42 43.17 18.52 12.98
CA PRO A 42 41.98 17.95 13.61
C PRO A 42 41.10 17.19 12.61
N VAL A 43 41.25 15.86 12.51
CA VAL A 43 40.27 15.00 11.79
C VAL A 43 39.83 13.79 12.62
N GLN A 44 40.65 13.35 13.59
CA GLN A 44 40.30 12.23 14.48
C GLN A 44 39.38 12.62 15.66
N ASP A 45 39.31 13.90 16.03
CA ASP A 45 38.57 14.34 17.23
C ASP A 45 37.04 14.41 16.98
N THR A 46 36.59 14.69 15.76
CA THR A 46 35.16 14.74 15.39
C THR A 46 34.53 13.35 15.30
N ALA A 47 35.23 12.37 14.73
CA ALA A 47 34.76 10.98 14.66
C ALA A 47 34.68 10.34 16.05
N ASN A 48 35.67 10.61 16.91
CA ASN A 48 35.66 10.16 18.30
C ASN A 48 34.54 10.82 19.11
N LYS A 49 34.28 12.12 18.93
CA LYS A 49 33.14 12.82 19.56
C LYS A 49 31.79 12.27 19.11
N GLN A 50 31.65 11.94 17.83
CA GLN A 50 30.42 11.36 17.28
C GLN A 50 30.19 9.93 17.78
N LEU A 51 31.24 9.11 17.82
CA LEU A 51 31.19 7.76 18.40
C LEU A 51 30.85 7.80 19.89
N ILE A 52 31.44 8.72 20.66
CA ILE A 52 31.13 8.92 22.09
C ILE A 52 29.67 9.39 22.27
N MET A 53 29.16 10.28 21.43
CA MET A 53 27.74 10.67 21.46
C MET A 53 26.81 9.51 21.14
N GLU A 54 27.14 8.68 20.14
CA GLU A 54 26.37 7.48 19.77
C GLU A 54 26.39 6.42 20.88
N LEU A 55 27.55 6.18 21.51
CA LEU A 55 27.68 5.29 22.66
C LEU A 55 26.86 5.81 23.85
N ASN A 56 26.94 7.09 24.19
CA ASN A 56 26.15 7.71 25.26
C ASN A 56 24.64 7.65 24.97
N GLN A 57 24.22 7.79 23.71
CA GLN A 57 22.81 7.64 23.32
C GLN A 57 22.34 6.18 23.43
N LYS A 58 23.17 5.21 23.02
CA LYS A 58 22.89 3.77 23.19
C LYS A 58 22.77 3.41 24.68
N ASP A 59 23.66 3.90 25.52
CA ASP A 59 23.63 3.68 26.97
C ASP A 59 22.35 4.25 27.61
N LYS A 60 21.94 5.45 27.20
CA LYS A 60 20.69 6.07 27.67
C LYS A 60 19.45 5.27 27.26
N LYS A 61 19.40 4.77 26.02
CA LYS A 61 18.31 3.91 25.52
C LYS A 61 18.26 2.57 26.26
N LEU A 62 19.40 1.98 26.59
CA LEU A 62 19.49 0.73 27.35
C LEU A 62 19.02 0.94 28.81
N GLN A 63 19.42 2.03 29.45
CA GLN A 63 18.97 2.38 30.81
C GLN A 63 17.45 2.57 30.87
N GLU A 64 16.83 3.19 29.87
CA GLU A 64 15.37 3.32 29.77
C GLU A 64 14.69 1.95 29.76
N ILE A 65 15.15 1.03 28.89
CA ILE A 65 14.64 -0.34 28.80
C ILE A 65 14.79 -1.05 30.16
N GLN A 66 15.96 -0.95 30.79
CA GLN A 66 16.24 -1.58 32.08
C GLN A 66 15.30 -1.07 33.18
N ASN A 67 15.04 0.23 33.22
CA ASN A 67 14.11 0.84 34.19
C ASN A 67 12.69 0.31 34.03
N ILE A 68 12.20 0.19 32.79
CA ILE A 68 10.87 -0.36 32.52
C ILE A 68 10.81 -1.85 32.87
N VAL A 69 11.83 -2.64 32.51
CA VAL A 69 11.92 -4.06 32.86
C VAL A 69 11.88 -4.26 34.38
N ASN A 70 12.68 -3.48 35.13
CA ASN A 70 12.70 -3.55 36.59
C ASN A 70 11.32 -3.22 37.18
N ARG A 71 10.64 -2.20 36.64
CA ARG A 71 9.29 -1.83 37.07
C ARG A 71 8.26 -2.93 36.80
N ILE A 72 8.34 -3.61 35.64
CA ILE A 72 7.46 -4.73 35.31
C ILE A 72 7.71 -5.91 36.26
N LYS A 73 8.98 -6.26 36.51
CA LYS A 73 9.35 -7.34 37.44
C LYS A 73 8.80 -7.08 38.85
N LEU A 74 8.98 -5.86 39.36
CA LEU A 74 8.42 -5.44 40.66
C LEU A 74 6.89 -5.61 40.71
N TYR A 75 6.16 -5.15 39.69
CA TYR A 75 4.71 -5.31 39.68
C TYR A 75 4.25 -6.77 39.60
N ARG A 76 5.02 -7.65 38.94
CA ARG A 76 4.73 -9.09 38.95
C ARG A 76 4.97 -9.71 40.32
N GLU A 77 6.04 -9.31 41.02
CA GLU A 77 6.33 -9.74 42.40
C GLU A 77 5.27 -9.27 43.39
N GLU A 78 4.73 -8.07 43.21
CA GLU A 78 3.61 -7.52 44.01
C GLU A 78 2.23 -8.12 43.66
N GLY A 79 2.15 -9.10 42.74
CA GLY A 79 0.89 -9.70 42.30
C GLY A 79 0.02 -8.81 41.40
N LYS A 80 0.53 -7.67 40.93
CA LYS A 80 -0.17 -6.70 40.07
C LYS A 80 -0.01 -7.04 38.59
N LEU A 81 -0.43 -8.25 38.20
CA LEU A 81 -0.23 -8.78 36.85
C LEU A 81 -0.83 -7.87 35.76
N ASN A 82 -2.05 -7.39 35.92
CA ASN A 82 -2.73 -6.54 34.93
C ASN A 82 -1.97 -5.23 34.67
N LEU A 83 -1.46 -4.59 35.72
CA LEU A 83 -0.67 -3.36 35.61
C LEU A 83 0.66 -3.62 34.91
N SER A 84 1.29 -4.76 35.22
CA SER A 84 2.51 -5.18 34.54
C SER A 84 2.29 -5.40 33.03
N ILE A 85 1.16 -6.01 32.65
CA ILE A 85 0.76 -6.21 31.25
C ILE A 85 0.51 -4.87 30.54
N ASP A 86 -0.15 -3.92 31.19
CA ASP A 86 -0.45 -2.61 30.59
C ASP A 86 0.83 -1.82 30.30
N ILE A 87 1.78 -1.83 31.24
CA ILE A 87 3.08 -1.18 31.08
C ILE A 87 3.87 -1.84 29.97
N GLU A 88 3.92 -3.17 29.96
CA GLU A 88 4.63 -3.95 28.96
C GLU A 88 4.06 -3.72 27.56
N LYS A 89 2.73 -3.79 27.42
CA LYS A 89 2.03 -3.55 26.16
C LYS A 89 2.25 -2.13 25.63
N SER A 90 2.20 -1.14 26.52
CA SER A 90 2.45 0.26 26.18
C SER A 90 3.88 0.46 25.67
N PHE A 91 4.87 -0.05 26.41
CA PHE A 91 6.28 0.12 26.07
C PHE A 91 6.69 -0.62 24.80
N VAL A 92 6.25 -1.87 24.60
CA VAL A 92 6.51 -2.59 23.35
C VAL A 92 5.91 -1.87 22.16
N THR A 93 4.72 -1.25 22.32
CA THR A 93 4.08 -0.52 21.23
C THR A 93 4.88 0.71 20.82
N SER A 94 5.54 1.41 21.75
CA SER A 94 6.40 2.56 21.42
C SER A 94 7.72 2.16 20.73
N LEU A 95 8.15 0.90 20.82
CA LEU A 95 9.41 0.43 20.22
C LEU A 95 9.27 0.02 18.74
N ILE A 96 8.06 0.03 18.18
CA ILE A 96 7.77 -0.47 16.82
C ILE A 96 8.08 0.57 15.72
N GLU A 97 8.21 1.86 16.07
CA GLU A 97 8.33 2.98 15.11
C GLU A 97 9.78 3.38 14.74
N GLU A 98 10.80 2.64 15.15
CA GLU A 98 12.22 2.99 14.88
C GLU A 98 12.77 2.32 13.61
N ASP A 99 13.51 3.06 12.79
CA ASP A 99 14.29 2.55 11.64
C ASP A 99 15.30 1.47 12.08
N ILE A 100 15.35 0.34 11.37
CA ILE A 100 16.01 -0.88 11.85
C ILE A 100 17.22 -1.28 10.99
N PRO A 101 18.46 -1.16 11.49
CA PRO A 101 19.66 -1.69 10.82
C PRO A 101 19.91 -3.18 11.13
N THR A 102 19.40 -3.71 12.25
CA THR A 102 19.70 -5.06 12.74
C THR A 102 18.43 -5.79 13.19
N LEU A 103 18.24 -7.02 12.72
CA LEU A 103 17.03 -7.82 12.96
C LEU A 103 17.35 -9.09 13.79
N TYR A 104 16.42 -9.43 14.67
CA TYR A 104 16.51 -10.53 15.63
C TYR A 104 15.40 -11.54 15.42
N PHE A 105 15.72 -12.84 15.37
CA PHE A 105 14.69 -13.88 15.24
C PHE A 105 14.07 -14.21 16.59
N VAL A 106 12.76 -14.43 16.55
CA VAL A 106 11.98 -15.01 17.64
C VAL A 106 11.12 -16.13 17.07
N GLU A 107 11.12 -17.29 17.72
CA GLU A 107 10.27 -18.41 17.33
C GLU A 107 8.77 -18.03 17.37
N TYR A 108 8.04 -18.40 16.32
CA TYR A 108 6.69 -17.91 16.08
C TYR A 108 5.70 -18.33 17.17
N LYS A 109 5.77 -19.58 17.63
CA LYS A 109 4.87 -20.05 18.70
C LYS A 109 5.08 -19.28 20.01
N TRP A 110 6.33 -18.94 20.33
CA TRP A 110 6.64 -18.05 21.45
C TRP A 110 6.03 -16.66 21.25
N ALA A 111 6.17 -16.06 20.06
CA ALA A 111 5.63 -14.74 19.76
C ALA A 111 4.07 -14.70 19.82
N VAL A 112 3.41 -15.77 19.39
CA VAL A 112 1.95 -15.92 19.52
C VAL A 112 1.52 -16.00 20.98
N ASN A 113 2.20 -16.82 21.79
CA ASN A 113 1.93 -16.91 23.22
C ASN A 113 2.12 -15.57 23.92
N TYR A 114 3.21 -14.86 23.57
CA TYR A 114 3.51 -13.53 24.06
C TYR A 114 2.40 -12.51 23.77
N THR A 115 1.95 -12.48 22.53
CA THR A 115 0.87 -11.57 22.09
C THR A 115 -0.44 -11.89 22.79
N THR A 116 -0.76 -13.18 22.91
CA THR A 116 -1.97 -13.68 23.60
C THR A 116 -1.97 -13.27 25.09
N PHE A 117 -0.80 -13.26 25.72
CA PHE A 117 -0.61 -12.76 27.08
C PHE A 117 -0.84 -11.25 27.19
N LEU A 118 -0.27 -10.44 26.29
CA LEU A 118 -0.50 -8.98 26.27
C LEU A 118 -1.96 -8.59 25.97
N GLU A 119 -2.70 -9.47 25.30
CA GLU A 119 -4.13 -9.32 25.05
C GLU A 119 -5.01 -9.81 26.21
N ARG A 120 -4.41 -10.31 27.30
CA ARG A 120 -5.10 -10.87 28.47
C ARG A 120 -5.99 -12.07 28.15
N ARG A 121 -5.72 -12.77 27.05
CA ARG A 121 -6.42 -14.03 26.72
C ARG A 121 -5.88 -15.21 27.50
N ILE A 122 -4.65 -15.11 27.99
CA ILE A 122 -4.04 -16.03 28.95
C ILE A 122 -3.49 -15.24 30.13
N GLN A 123 -3.48 -15.86 31.32
CA GLN A 123 -2.93 -15.28 32.54
C GLN A 123 -1.54 -15.84 32.89
N GLU A 124 -1.10 -16.91 32.20
CA GLU A 124 0.23 -17.48 32.38
C GLU A 124 1.28 -16.57 31.73
N VAL A 125 2.29 -16.18 32.52
CA VAL A 125 3.42 -15.39 32.03
C VAL A 125 4.22 -16.21 31.01
N PRO A 126 4.60 -15.65 29.85
CA PRO A 126 5.40 -16.34 28.86
C PRO A 126 6.68 -16.94 29.44
N LYS A 127 7.00 -18.16 29.00
CA LYS A 127 8.25 -18.85 29.36
C LYS A 127 9.46 -18.22 28.66
N LYS A 128 10.67 -18.67 28.98
CA LYS A 128 11.91 -18.23 28.32
C LYS A 128 11.81 -18.39 26.79
N ILE A 129 12.41 -17.45 26.05
CA ILE A 129 12.49 -17.50 24.58
C ILE A 129 13.25 -18.77 24.18
N ASN A 130 12.75 -19.48 23.17
CA ASN A 130 13.42 -20.67 22.65
C ASN A 130 13.52 -20.64 21.12
N ASN A 131 14.68 -20.20 20.64
CA ASN A 131 15.00 -20.11 19.22
C ASN A 131 15.71 -21.36 18.66
N THR A 132 15.96 -22.39 19.48
CA THR A 132 16.70 -23.59 19.04
C THR A 132 16.01 -24.32 17.89
N LYS A 133 14.67 -24.22 17.82
CA LYS A 133 13.85 -24.81 16.75
C LYS A 133 14.03 -24.15 15.38
N LEU A 134 14.76 -23.04 15.31
CA LEU A 134 15.05 -22.34 14.07
C LEU A 134 16.41 -22.77 13.48
N LEU A 135 17.15 -23.62 14.18
CA LEU A 135 18.55 -23.92 13.89
C LEU A 135 18.75 -25.36 13.49
N THR A 136 19.79 -25.60 12.71
CA THR A 136 20.32 -26.95 12.50
C THR A 136 20.87 -27.51 13.81
N GLU A 137 20.86 -28.85 13.97
CA GLU A 137 21.20 -29.53 15.22
C GLU A 137 22.56 -29.08 15.80
N ASP A 138 23.55 -28.87 14.93
CA ASP A 138 24.92 -28.43 15.28
C ASP A 138 24.99 -27.03 15.92
N ASN A 139 23.96 -26.20 15.76
CA ASN A 139 23.94 -24.82 16.23
C ASN A 139 23.07 -24.61 17.47
N THR A 140 22.38 -25.64 17.96
CA THR A 140 21.40 -25.53 19.06
C THR A 140 22.01 -25.18 20.42
N GLN A 141 23.32 -25.37 20.60
CA GLN A 141 24.04 -25.07 21.85
C GLN A 141 24.72 -23.69 21.89
N LYS A 142 24.78 -22.97 20.76
CA LYS A 142 25.44 -21.64 20.70
C LYS A 142 24.55 -20.57 21.30
N GLU A 143 25.08 -19.65 22.12
CA GLU A 143 24.29 -18.55 22.70
C GLU A 143 24.00 -17.41 21.72
N LEU A 144 24.91 -17.17 20.77
CA LEU A 144 24.83 -16.14 19.74
C LEU A 144 25.11 -16.75 18.36
N ILE A 145 24.26 -16.41 17.40
CA ILE A 145 24.36 -16.82 16.01
C ILE A 145 24.17 -15.58 15.15
N ILE A 146 25.17 -15.31 14.33
CA ILE A 146 25.16 -14.20 13.37
C ILE A 146 25.02 -14.83 11.99
N ILE A 147 23.99 -14.42 11.27
CA ILE A 147 23.68 -14.88 9.91
C ILE A 147 23.73 -13.71 8.94
N LYS A 148 24.09 -14.00 7.69
CA LYS A 148 24.18 -12.96 6.63
C LYS A 148 22.90 -12.84 5.82
N SER A 149 22.01 -13.85 5.89
CA SER A 149 20.73 -13.82 5.20
C SER A 149 19.72 -14.77 5.86
N GLN A 150 18.44 -14.63 5.54
CA GLN A 150 17.39 -15.56 5.99
C GLN A 150 17.49 -16.98 5.39
N LYS A 151 18.42 -17.21 4.44
CA LYS A 151 18.71 -18.52 3.84
C LYS A 151 20.07 -19.08 4.27
N ASP A 152 20.64 -18.54 5.36
CA ASP A 152 21.92 -18.98 5.90
C ASP A 152 21.86 -20.46 6.30
N SER A 153 22.93 -21.21 6.04
CA SER A 153 23.02 -22.64 6.29
C SER A 153 22.94 -23.02 7.78
N GLN A 154 23.09 -22.04 8.67
CA GLN A 154 22.92 -22.23 10.12
C GLN A 154 21.44 -22.35 10.55
N LEU A 155 20.51 -21.90 9.71
CA LEU A 155 19.07 -22.01 9.91
C LEU A 155 18.51 -23.31 9.31
N LEU A 156 17.39 -23.80 9.84
CA LEU A 156 16.67 -24.91 9.19
C LEU A 156 16.22 -24.52 7.76
N PRO A 157 16.34 -25.42 6.78
CA PRO A 157 15.87 -25.15 5.44
C PRO A 157 14.34 -25.02 5.41
N GLY A 158 13.83 -24.08 4.62
CA GLY A 158 12.39 -23.89 4.43
C GLY A 158 11.67 -23.12 5.53
N LEU A 159 12.41 -22.47 6.45
CA LEU A 159 11.79 -21.56 7.41
C LEU A 159 11.08 -20.41 6.68
N GLN A 160 9.86 -20.17 7.14
CA GLN A 160 8.96 -19.15 6.64
C GLN A 160 8.66 -18.15 7.77
N PRO A 161 8.76 -16.84 7.51
CA PRO A 161 8.23 -15.83 8.40
C PRO A 161 6.75 -16.09 8.71
N ASP A 162 6.28 -15.69 9.89
CA ASP A 162 4.88 -15.84 10.34
C ASP A 162 4.33 -17.26 10.47
N LYS A 163 5.20 -18.24 10.26
CA LYS A 163 4.89 -19.64 10.48
C LYS A 163 5.87 -20.27 11.43
N HIS A 164 7.15 -19.90 11.29
CA HIS A 164 8.23 -20.45 12.10
C HIS A 164 8.93 -19.39 12.94
N TYR A 165 9.08 -18.16 12.42
CA TYR A 165 9.72 -17.07 13.16
C TYR A 165 9.08 -15.70 12.89
N VAL A 166 9.37 -14.75 13.79
CA VAL A 166 9.11 -13.32 13.68
C VAL A 166 10.43 -12.56 13.81
N LEU A 167 10.55 -11.40 13.17
CA LEU A 167 11.74 -10.55 13.27
C LEU A 167 11.45 -9.34 14.17
N LEU A 168 12.38 -9.03 15.05
CA LEU A 168 12.32 -7.88 15.95
C LEU A 168 13.50 -6.94 15.72
N ASN A 169 13.28 -5.65 15.95
CA ASN A 169 14.39 -4.70 16.07
C ASN A 169 15.19 -4.92 17.37
N GLU A 170 16.38 -4.32 17.43
CA GLU A 170 17.29 -4.45 18.56
C GLU A 170 16.66 -4.07 19.90
N ARG A 171 15.91 -2.95 19.96
CA ARG A 171 15.29 -2.49 21.20
C ARG A 171 14.20 -3.45 21.68
N SER A 172 13.36 -3.93 20.76
CA SER A 172 12.28 -4.88 21.04
C SER A 172 12.87 -6.21 21.54
N TRP A 173 13.88 -6.73 20.86
CA TRP A 173 14.61 -7.94 21.30
C TRP A 173 15.21 -7.74 22.69
N THR A 174 15.96 -6.65 22.90
CA THR A 174 16.62 -6.35 24.17
C THR A 174 15.61 -6.27 25.31
N PHE A 175 14.48 -5.59 25.11
CA PHE A 175 13.42 -5.49 26.09
C PHE A 175 12.84 -6.86 26.48
N ILE A 176 12.39 -7.66 25.50
CA ILE A 176 11.80 -8.97 25.80
C ILE A 176 12.84 -9.95 26.36
N HIS A 177 14.09 -9.86 25.91
CA HIS A 177 15.16 -10.74 26.38
C HIS A 177 15.55 -10.42 27.84
N LEU A 178 15.61 -9.15 28.24
CA LEU A 178 15.83 -8.76 29.64
C LEU A 178 14.67 -9.19 30.56
N LEU A 179 13.45 -9.25 30.02
CA LEU A 179 12.26 -9.60 30.78
C LEU A 179 12.04 -11.11 30.91
N TYR A 180 12.25 -11.87 29.84
CA TYR A 180 11.94 -13.30 29.76
C TYR A 180 13.17 -14.20 29.68
N GLY A 181 14.32 -13.68 29.24
CA GLY A 181 15.54 -14.45 28.97
C GLY A 181 15.33 -15.55 27.92
N GLY A 182 16.27 -16.48 27.86
CA GLY A 182 16.26 -17.60 26.92
C GLY A 182 17.20 -17.37 25.74
N GLY A 183 16.96 -18.04 24.63
CA GLY A 183 17.84 -17.97 23.46
C GLY A 183 17.71 -19.18 22.53
N PRO A 184 18.65 -19.36 21.61
CA PRO A 184 19.81 -18.49 21.36
C PRO A 184 19.49 -17.17 20.63
N LYS A 185 20.37 -16.19 20.76
CA LYS A 185 20.28 -14.89 20.09
C LYS A 185 20.68 -15.06 18.62
N ILE A 186 19.73 -14.92 17.70
CA ILE A 186 19.98 -15.04 16.25
C ILE A 186 19.84 -13.66 15.63
N ILE A 187 20.91 -13.16 15.02
CA ILE A 187 21.03 -11.81 14.46
C ILE A 187 21.27 -11.90 12.96
N ILE A 188 20.53 -11.13 12.16
CA ILE A 188 20.97 -10.81 10.80
C ILE A 188 21.77 -9.51 10.85
N ASP A 189 23.05 -9.64 10.52
CA ASP A 189 23.90 -8.48 10.31
C ASP A 189 23.81 -8.04 8.84
N LEU A 190 23.07 -6.96 8.60
CA LEU A 190 22.93 -6.33 7.28
C LEU A 190 24.03 -5.27 7.16
N GLU A 191 25.31 -5.67 7.05
CA GLU A 191 26.39 -4.69 6.91
C GLU A 191 26.16 -3.78 5.69
N LYS A 192 26.24 -2.46 5.92
CA LYS A 192 26.62 -1.46 4.91
C LYS A 192 27.99 -1.85 4.33
N PRO A 193 28.28 -1.54 3.05
CA PRO A 193 29.46 -2.06 2.35
C PRO A 193 30.74 -1.88 3.16
N VAL A 194 31.46 -2.99 3.34
CA VAL A 194 32.78 -3.05 3.96
C VAL A 194 33.74 -2.15 3.19
N THR A 195 34.13 -1.02 3.78
CA THR A 195 35.42 -0.39 3.47
C THR A 195 36.46 -1.08 4.34
N SER A 196 37.18 -2.03 3.78
CA SER A 196 38.37 -2.60 4.39
C SER A 196 39.48 -1.54 4.40
N PRO A 197 40.32 -1.51 5.45
CA PRO A 197 41.72 -1.25 5.24
C PRO A 197 42.52 -2.35 5.92
N ASP A 198 42.96 -3.33 5.15
CA ASP A 198 44.15 -4.09 5.50
C ASP A 198 45.09 -4.13 4.30
N ILE A 199 46.32 -3.75 4.60
CA ILE A 199 47.47 -3.58 3.74
C ILE A 199 47.94 -4.95 3.26
N ILE A 200 48.00 -5.17 1.95
CA ILE A 200 49.00 -6.06 1.34
C ILE A 200 49.60 -5.32 0.15
N ASN A 201 50.88 -5.01 0.32
CA ASN A 201 51.76 -4.52 -0.72
C ASN A 201 52.27 -5.70 -1.57
N ASP A 202 52.55 -5.37 -2.83
CA ASP A 202 53.42 -6.04 -3.79
C ASP A 202 52.98 -7.33 -4.49
N GLY A 203 53.01 -7.24 -5.83
CA GLY A 203 52.94 -8.38 -6.73
C GLY A 203 52.45 -8.02 -8.12
N GLN A 204 53.26 -7.26 -8.88
CA GLN A 204 53.09 -7.02 -10.31
C GLN A 204 52.85 -8.33 -11.08
N THR A 205 51.91 -8.34 -12.03
CA THR A 205 52.20 -8.50 -13.48
C THR A 205 50.92 -8.40 -14.31
N ASN A 206 50.93 -7.42 -15.22
CA ASN A 206 50.36 -7.35 -16.57
C ASN A 206 49.34 -8.42 -17.01
N VAL A 207 48.25 -7.97 -17.66
CA VAL A 207 47.96 -8.19 -19.10
C VAL A 207 46.63 -7.51 -19.51
N THR A 208 46.81 -6.44 -20.30
CA THR A 208 46.03 -5.93 -21.47
C THR A 208 44.52 -5.64 -21.45
N SER A 209 44.24 -4.41 -21.94
CA SER A 209 43.16 -3.97 -22.86
C SER A 209 41.74 -3.82 -22.29
N ASN A 210 40.94 -2.81 -22.62
CA ASN A 210 41.06 -1.67 -23.52
C ASN A 210 39.95 -0.65 -23.18
N THR A 211 40.31 0.64 -23.19
CA THR A 211 39.54 1.82 -23.63
C THR A 211 38.08 2.04 -23.17
N ALA A 212 37.90 3.04 -22.29
CA ALA A 212 36.70 3.88 -22.22
C ALA A 212 37.10 5.32 -22.55
N ASN A 213 36.64 5.83 -23.70
CA ASN A 213 36.79 7.23 -24.11
C ASN A 213 35.64 8.08 -23.56
N THR A 214 36.03 9.23 -23.04
CA THR A 214 35.24 10.32 -22.48
C THR A 214 34.96 11.39 -23.54
N THR A 215 33.73 11.89 -23.60
CA THR A 215 33.29 13.18 -24.18
C THR A 215 31.86 13.41 -23.66
N LYS A 216 31.47 14.40 -22.85
CA LYS A 216 31.68 15.87 -22.79
C LYS A 216 31.08 16.63 -23.98
N LEU A 217 29.88 17.21 -23.80
CA LEU A 217 29.29 18.36 -24.53
C LEU A 217 28.22 18.96 -23.57
N SER A 218 28.35 20.16 -23.00
CA SER A 218 28.39 21.56 -23.50
C SER A 218 27.00 22.22 -23.61
N ILE A 219 26.92 23.44 -23.07
CA ILE A 219 25.74 24.25 -22.74
C ILE A 219 25.59 25.45 -23.73
N GLU A 220 24.34 25.69 -24.18
CA GLU A 220 23.65 26.94 -24.62
C GLU A 220 24.06 27.74 -25.89
N PRO A 221 23.24 28.72 -26.43
CA PRO A 221 21.95 29.31 -25.95
C PRO A 221 20.80 29.55 -26.98
N LEU A 222 19.69 30.08 -26.44
CA LEU A 222 18.41 30.62 -26.98
C LEU A 222 18.47 31.64 -28.15
N ILE A 223 17.41 31.67 -28.99
CA ILE A 223 16.86 32.89 -29.65
C ILE A 223 15.32 32.83 -29.75
N ASP A 224 14.66 33.87 -29.22
CA ASP A 224 13.26 34.31 -29.41
C ASP A 224 13.04 34.91 -30.82
N ILE A 225 11.80 34.88 -31.34
CA ILE A 225 11.14 36.04 -31.98
C ILE A 225 9.63 35.76 -32.15
N ALA A 226 8.86 36.77 -31.77
CA ALA A 226 7.41 36.87 -31.83
C ALA A 226 6.89 37.54 -33.14
N LYS A 227 5.55 37.55 -33.25
CA LYS A 227 4.66 38.42 -34.05
C LYS A 227 4.29 37.95 -35.47
N LEU A 228 2.98 37.89 -35.76
CA LEU A 228 2.28 39.00 -36.43
C LEU A 228 0.74 38.81 -36.45
N GLU A 229 0.09 39.96 -36.37
CA GLU A 229 -1.34 40.24 -36.30
C GLU A 229 -2.04 40.30 -37.67
N TYR A 230 -3.38 40.28 -37.62
CA TYR A 230 -4.38 40.97 -38.45
C TYR A 230 -4.16 41.17 -39.97
N ASN A 231 -5.20 40.81 -40.75
CA ASN A 231 -5.77 41.71 -41.76
C ASN A 231 -7.24 41.39 -42.03
N ASN A 232 -8.05 42.46 -41.97
CA ASN A 232 -9.43 42.56 -42.48
C ASN A 232 -9.42 42.53 -44.02
N LEU A 233 -10.58 42.24 -44.63
CA LEU A 233 -11.24 43.12 -45.62
C LEU A 233 -12.61 42.53 -46.03
N ASP A 234 -13.63 43.37 -45.90
CA ASP A 234 -14.94 43.28 -46.54
C ASP A 234 -14.81 43.30 -48.08
N ASP A 235 -15.74 42.68 -48.81
CA ASP A 235 -16.65 43.44 -49.68
C ASP A 235 -17.81 42.60 -50.24
N SER A 236 -18.79 43.36 -50.70
CA SER A 236 -20.19 43.12 -50.93
C SER A 236 -20.57 42.52 -52.30
N ASP A 237 -21.84 42.07 -52.35
CA ASP A 237 -22.83 42.39 -53.39
C ASP A 237 -23.32 41.31 -54.39
N LYS A 238 -24.67 41.23 -54.46
CA LYS A 238 -25.57 40.83 -55.57
C LYS A 238 -25.92 39.36 -55.87
N SER A 239 -27.22 39.08 -55.69
CA SER A 239 -28.05 38.07 -56.37
C SER A 239 -28.58 38.62 -57.72
N PRO A 240 -29.47 37.94 -58.50
CA PRO A 240 -29.82 36.51 -58.57
C PRO A 240 -29.70 35.96 -60.01
N ASN A 241 -29.76 34.63 -60.20
CA ASN A 241 -30.18 34.08 -61.51
C ASN A 241 -30.98 32.78 -61.34
N THR A 242 -32.15 32.76 -61.97
CA THR A 242 -33.10 31.65 -62.06
C THR A 242 -32.89 30.87 -63.36
N ASN A 243 -33.07 29.54 -63.27
CA ASN A 243 -33.45 28.59 -64.35
C ASN A 243 -32.50 28.51 -65.57
N THR A 244 -32.03 27.37 -66.08
CA THR A 244 -32.50 25.98 -66.11
C THR A 244 -31.45 25.25 -66.98
N THR A 245 -30.97 24.06 -66.61
CA THR A 245 -30.90 22.83 -67.45
C THR A 245 -29.88 21.80 -66.93
N ARG A 246 -30.48 20.68 -66.49
CA ARG A 246 -30.07 19.27 -66.40
C ARG A 246 -28.60 18.85 -66.68
N ARG A 247 -27.95 18.47 -65.56
CA ARG A 247 -27.08 17.29 -65.24
C ARG A 247 -26.06 16.80 -66.27
N PRO A 248 -24.80 16.64 -65.80
CA PRO A 248 -24.32 15.30 -65.46
C PRO A 248 -23.71 15.20 -64.04
N TYR A 249 -23.87 14.02 -63.43
CA TYR A 249 -23.23 13.45 -62.22
C TYR A 249 -22.45 14.36 -61.24
N PRO A 250 -22.87 14.49 -59.96
CA PRO A 250 -21.99 15.05 -58.93
C PRO A 250 -20.99 13.98 -58.49
N GLN A 251 -19.71 14.31 -58.64
CA GLN A 251 -18.62 13.68 -57.89
C GLN A 251 -18.98 13.71 -56.40
N LYS A 252 -18.77 12.58 -55.70
CA LYS A 252 -18.84 12.50 -54.25
C LYS A 252 -17.86 13.51 -53.67
N THR A 253 -18.34 14.66 -53.23
CA THR A 253 -17.62 15.44 -52.25
C THR A 253 -17.55 14.56 -51.01
N ASN A 254 -16.33 14.19 -50.62
CA ASN A 254 -16.08 13.60 -49.32
C ASN A 254 -16.49 14.65 -48.30
N ILE A 255 -17.75 14.56 -47.84
CA ILE A 255 -18.10 15.05 -46.52
C ILE A 255 -17.23 14.22 -45.60
N ILE A 256 -16.07 14.78 -45.23
CA ILE A 256 -15.36 14.35 -44.04
C ILE A 256 -16.41 14.52 -42.96
N LYS A 257 -17.06 13.41 -42.58
CA LYS A 257 -17.76 13.33 -41.31
C LYS A 257 -16.65 13.62 -40.30
N ILE A 258 -16.57 14.86 -39.87
CA ILE A 258 -15.88 15.19 -38.64
C ILE A 258 -16.68 14.40 -37.61
N GLU A 259 -16.17 13.22 -37.23
CA GLU A 259 -16.72 12.51 -36.10
C GLU A 259 -16.74 13.51 -34.94
N PRO A 260 -17.89 13.74 -34.29
CA PRO A 260 -17.95 14.64 -33.17
C PRO A 260 -16.87 14.19 -32.20
N LYS A 261 -15.97 15.12 -31.81
CA LYS A 261 -14.93 14.83 -30.83
C LYS A 261 -15.61 14.09 -29.67
N PRO A 262 -15.08 12.94 -29.27
CA PRO A 262 -15.71 12.14 -28.25
C PRO A 262 -16.01 13.00 -27.04
N TYR A 263 -17.28 13.02 -26.63
CA TYR A 263 -17.74 13.86 -25.53
C TYR A 263 -17.08 13.37 -24.24
N GLU A 264 -16.06 14.08 -23.81
CA GLU A 264 -15.31 13.78 -22.59
C GLU A 264 -15.81 14.68 -21.47
N LEU A 265 -16.27 14.09 -20.34
CA LEU A 265 -16.71 14.86 -19.18
C LEU A 265 -15.66 15.93 -18.77
N PRO A 266 -16.07 17.06 -18.18
CA PRO A 266 -15.12 17.98 -17.56
C PRO A 266 -14.51 17.41 -16.28
N TYR A 267 -13.42 18.01 -15.81
CA TYR A 267 -12.88 17.74 -14.48
C TYR A 267 -13.65 18.58 -13.45
N VAL A 268 -14.19 17.97 -12.40
CA VAL A 268 -14.93 18.65 -11.32
C VAL A 268 -14.58 18.03 -9.97
N GLY A 269 -14.64 18.81 -8.90
CA GLY A 269 -14.56 18.30 -7.54
C GLY A 269 -15.90 17.72 -7.09
N LEU A 270 -15.87 16.84 -6.08
CA LEU A 270 -17.06 16.28 -5.45
C LEU A 270 -17.13 16.78 -4.02
N GLN A 271 -18.29 17.34 -3.65
CA GLN A 271 -18.50 17.90 -2.32
C GLN A 271 -18.41 16.82 -1.24
N ASN A 272 -17.60 17.06 -0.21
CA ASN A 272 -17.51 16.20 0.97
C ASN A 272 -18.19 16.87 2.18
N PRO A 273 -19.50 16.67 2.37
CA PRO A 273 -20.20 17.25 3.51
C PRO A 273 -19.71 16.66 4.84
N LYS A 274 -19.30 15.37 4.86
CA LYS A 274 -18.69 14.69 6.01
C LYS A 274 -18.22 13.27 5.66
N TYR A 275 -16.92 12.98 5.78
CA TYR A 275 -16.35 11.61 5.65
C TYR A 275 -16.63 10.85 4.34
N TYR A 276 -16.98 11.53 3.24
CA TYR A 276 -17.28 10.90 1.94
C TYR A 276 -16.08 10.79 1.00
N CYS A 277 -14.87 11.11 1.44
CA CYS A 277 -13.66 11.07 0.60
C CYS A 277 -13.39 9.68 -0.01
N TYR A 278 -13.72 8.59 0.70
CA TYR A 278 -13.63 7.21 0.16
C TYR A 278 -14.53 7.01 -1.08
N MET A 279 -15.73 7.62 -1.07
CA MET A 279 -16.68 7.57 -2.17
C MET A 279 -16.24 8.51 -3.29
N ASN A 280 -15.84 9.73 -2.95
CA ASN A 280 -15.41 10.73 -3.91
C ASN A 280 -14.22 10.23 -4.74
N SER A 281 -13.19 9.69 -4.08
CA SER A 281 -12.00 9.16 -4.75
C SER A 281 -12.34 8.00 -5.70
N ALA A 282 -13.17 7.04 -5.27
CA ALA A 282 -13.64 5.95 -6.13
C ALA A 282 -14.44 6.44 -7.33
N LEU A 283 -15.36 7.39 -7.13
CA LEU A 283 -16.15 7.98 -8.21
C LEU A 283 -15.26 8.71 -9.22
N GLN A 284 -14.24 9.44 -8.80
CA GLN A 284 -13.34 10.14 -9.72
C GLN A 284 -12.58 9.18 -10.65
N CYS A 285 -12.16 8.02 -10.14
CA CYS A 285 -11.57 6.97 -10.98
C CYS A 285 -12.60 6.40 -11.97
N LEU A 286 -13.83 6.11 -11.54
CA LEU A 286 -14.89 5.60 -12.44
C LEU A 286 -15.33 6.63 -13.50
N LEU A 287 -15.40 7.92 -13.15
CA LEU A 287 -15.70 9.03 -14.07
C LEU A 287 -14.63 9.21 -15.17
N SER A 288 -13.47 8.60 -14.98
CA SER A 288 -12.37 8.57 -15.96
C SER A 288 -12.48 7.40 -16.95
N ILE A 289 -13.34 6.40 -16.66
CA ILE A 289 -13.56 5.23 -17.52
C ILE A 289 -14.67 5.54 -18.52
N ARG A 290 -14.29 5.90 -19.74
CA ARG A 290 -15.22 6.43 -20.74
C ARG A 290 -16.26 5.41 -21.17
N GLU A 291 -15.86 4.18 -21.44
CA GLU A 291 -16.71 3.11 -21.94
C GLU A 291 -17.82 2.77 -20.95
N LEU A 292 -17.49 2.78 -19.66
CA LEU A 292 -18.47 2.62 -18.59
C LEU A 292 -19.49 3.74 -18.65
N ASN A 293 -19.02 4.99 -18.68
CA ASN A 293 -19.87 6.17 -18.63
C ASN A 293 -20.77 6.30 -19.87
N ASP A 294 -20.21 6.08 -21.06
CA ASP A 294 -20.94 6.12 -22.33
C ASP A 294 -21.99 5.00 -22.41
N SER A 295 -21.66 3.79 -21.94
CA SER A 295 -22.60 2.67 -21.91
C SER A 295 -23.73 2.91 -20.92
N LEU A 296 -23.41 3.33 -19.68
CA LEU A 296 -24.41 3.60 -18.66
C LEU A 296 -25.33 4.77 -19.05
N LEU A 297 -24.84 5.82 -19.72
CA LEU A 297 -25.70 6.91 -20.22
C LEU A 297 -26.70 6.46 -21.29
N LYS A 298 -26.35 5.44 -22.10
CA LYS A 298 -27.22 4.87 -23.13
C LYS A 298 -28.29 3.93 -22.57
N GLN A 299 -28.12 3.43 -21.33
CA GLN A 299 -29.11 2.57 -20.68
C GLN A 299 -30.43 3.32 -20.49
N GLN A 300 -31.55 2.65 -20.80
CA GLN A 300 -32.88 3.21 -20.61
C GLN A 300 -33.16 3.47 -19.13
N LYS A 301 -33.77 4.62 -18.83
CA LYS A 301 -34.23 4.94 -17.48
C LYS A 301 -35.38 4.01 -17.11
N GLN A 302 -35.19 3.22 -16.05
CA GLN A 302 -36.21 2.32 -15.51
C GLN A 302 -36.24 2.48 -13.98
N SER A 303 -37.43 2.62 -13.39
CA SER A 303 -37.61 2.99 -11.98
C SER A 303 -37.04 1.96 -10.98
N ASN A 304 -36.82 0.72 -11.42
CA ASN A 304 -36.21 -0.35 -10.65
C ASN A 304 -34.66 -0.35 -10.67
N LYS A 305 -34.02 0.48 -11.51
CA LYS A 305 -32.55 0.59 -11.63
C LYS A 305 -32.01 1.83 -10.92
N LYS A 306 -32.17 1.89 -9.60
CA LYS A 306 -31.93 3.09 -8.81
C LYS A 306 -30.45 3.51 -8.81
N PHE A 307 -29.51 2.57 -8.65
CA PHE A 307 -28.07 2.87 -8.60
C PHE A 307 -27.57 3.33 -9.97
N THR A 308 -28.01 2.64 -11.02
CA THR A 308 -27.74 3.01 -12.40
C THR A 308 -28.24 4.42 -12.68
N MET A 309 -29.49 4.74 -12.29
CA MET A 309 -30.04 6.09 -12.46
C MET A 309 -29.32 7.15 -11.64
N ALA A 310 -28.90 6.84 -10.41
CA ALA A 310 -28.15 7.79 -9.58
C ALA A 310 -26.77 8.08 -10.17
N TYR A 311 -26.08 7.06 -10.69
CA TYR A 311 -24.81 7.24 -11.41
C TYR A 311 -25.01 8.00 -12.74
N GLN A 312 -26.08 7.72 -13.50
CA GLN A 312 -26.44 8.50 -14.69
C GLN A 312 -26.71 9.98 -14.37
N ASP A 313 -27.39 10.27 -13.26
CA ASP A 313 -27.65 11.65 -12.85
C ASP A 313 -26.35 12.35 -12.41
N LEU A 314 -25.44 11.64 -11.74
CA LEU A 314 -24.07 12.13 -11.49
C LEU A 314 -23.36 12.46 -12.80
N LEU A 315 -23.38 11.55 -13.78
CA LEU A 315 -22.76 11.81 -15.09
C LEU A 315 -23.34 13.08 -15.71
N ARG A 316 -24.66 13.20 -15.82
CA ARG A 316 -25.32 14.39 -16.39
C ARG A 316 -24.97 15.67 -15.63
N LEU A 317 -24.82 15.60 -14.30
CA LEU A 317 -24.41 16.74 -13.49
C LEU A 317 -22.97 17.15 -13.78
N VAL A 318 -22.04 16.18 -13.88
CA VAL A 318 -20.65 16.47 -14.29
C VAL A 318 -20.64 17.08 -15.71
N GLN A 319 -21.42 16.52 -16.64
CA GLN A 319 -21.53 16.99 -18.04
C GLN A 319 -21.93 18.47 -18.16
N SER A 320 -22.86 18.93 -17.32
CA SER A 320 -23.36 20.30 -17.34
C SER A 320 -22.53 21.27 -16.47
N SER A 321 -21.52 20.77 -15.75
CA SER A 321 -20.76 21.56 -14.79
C SER A 321 -19.60 22.31 -15.41
N ILE A 322 -19.29 23.46 -14.83
CA ILE A 322 -18.12 24.25 -15.19
C ILE A 322 -16.85 23.48 -14.76
N PRO A 323 -15.84 23.30 -15.64
CA PRO A 323 -14.59 22.66 -15.26
C PRO A 323 -13.92 23.32 -14.05
N GLY A 324 -13.48 22.50 -13.09
CA GLY A 324 -12.88 22.95 -11.82
C GLY A 324 -13.89 23.37 -10.76
N SER A 325 -15.19 23.35 -11.04
CA SER A 325 -16.23 23.55 -10.02
C SER A 325 -16.37 22.31 -9.12
N ALA A 326 -17.13 22.42 -8.02
CA ALA A 326 -17.41 21.32 -7.11
C ALA A 326 -18.92 21.04 -7.05
N ILE A 327 -19.31 19.78 -7.21
CA ILE A 327 -20.71 19.34 -7.27
C ILE A 327 -21.09 18.42 -6.11
N SER A 328 -22.36 18.44 -5.71
CA SER A 328 -22.89 17.52 -4.70
C SER A 328 -23.28 16.18 -5.32
N VAL A 329 -22.95 15.08 -4.62
CA VAL A 329 -23.31 13.70 -5.01
C VAL A 329 -24.35 13.09 -4.07
N GLU A 330 -25.18 13.95 -3.47
CA GLU A 330 -26.16 13.61 -2.42
C GLU A 330 -27.07 12.43 -2.77
N LYS A 331 -27.55 12.34 -4.01
CA LYS A 331 -28.42 11.24 -4.44
C LYS A 331 -27.75 9.88 -4.26
N LEU A 332 -26.49 9.75 -4.68
CA LEU A 332 -25.72 8.51 -4.53
C LEU A 332 -25.34 8.27 -3.05
N GLN A 333 -24.96 9.33 -2.34
CA GLN A 333 -24.68 9.27 -0.89
C GLN A 333 -25.87 8.69 -0.12
N ASN A 334 -27.08 9.21 -0.37
CA ASN A 334 -28.31 8.78 0.27
C ASN A 334 -28.66 7.31 -0.03
N MET A 335 -28.40 6.84 -1.25
CA MET A 335 -28.62 5.45 -1.63
C MET A 335 -27.71 4.47 -0.89
N CYS A 336 -26.48 4.91 -0.59
CA CYS A 336 -25.48 4.10 0.08
C CYS A 336 -25.64 4.05 1.60
N LEU A 337 -26.52 4.87 2.21
CA LEU A 337 -26.65 4.99 3.67
C LEU A 337 -27.00 3.70 4.41
N ASN A 338 -27.67 2.75 3.75
CA ASN A 338 -28.02 1.47 4.35
C ASN A 338 -26.79 0.59 4.61
N LYS A 339 -25.73 0.76 3.81
CA LYS A 339 -24.48 0.00 3.94
C LYS A 339 -23.37 0.85 4.57
N PHE A 340 -23.23 2.10 4.12
CA PHE A 340 -22.18 3.02 4.54
C PHE A 340 -22.74 4.15 5.39
N LYS A 341 -22.47 4.12 6.69
CA LYS A 341 -23.00 5.10 7.63
C LYS A 341 -22.36 6.47 7.41
N TYR A 342 -23.20 7.52 7.33
CA TYR A 342 -22.76 8.92 7.14
C TYR A 342 -21.81 9.44 8.24
N SER A 343 -21.85 8.84 9.43
CA SER A 343 -21.09 9.31 10.60
C SER A 343 -19.70 8.66 10.74
N GLN A 344 -19.30 7.81 9.80
CA GLN A 344 -18.08 7.00 9.88
C GLN A 344 -17.30 7.07 8.56
N GLN A 345 -15.98 7.03 8.68
CA GLN A 345 -15.13 6.76 7.52
C GLN A 345 -15.30 5.30 7.09
N GLN A 346 -15.08 5.03 5.81
CA GLN A 346 -15.30 3.72 5.19
C GLN A 346 -14.12 3.36 4.28
N ASP A 347 -14.06 2.11 3.86
CA ASP A 347 -13.06 1.62 2.92
C ASP A 347 -13.46 1.95 1.47
N ALA A 348 -12.57 2.62 0.73
CA ALA A 348 -12.82 2.97 -0.67
C ALA A 348 -12.95 1.72 -1.56
N HIS A 349 -12.25 0.63 -1.23
CA HIS A 349 -12.32 -0.64 -1.96
C HIS A 349 -13.69 -1.29 -1.79
N GLU A 350 -14.20 -1.33 -0.56
CA GLU A 350 -15.53 -1.87 -0.27
C GLU A 350 -16.63 -1.09 -0.99
N PHE A 351 -16.54 0.25 -1.00
CA PHE A 351 -17.48 1.10 -1.72
C PHE A 351 -17.42 0.90 -3.24
N LEU A 352 -16.22 0.87 -3.81
CA LEU A 352 -16.02 0.67 -5.25
C LEU A 352 -16.68 -0.63 -5.72
N LEU A 353 -16.37 -1.76 -5.07
CA LEU A 353 -16.94 -3.06 -5.43
C LEU A 353 -18.44 -3.11 -5.17
N TYR A 354 -18.92 -2.47 -4.09
CA TYR A 354 -20.34 -2.39 -3.81
C TYR A 354 -21.10 -1.67 -4.93
N LEU A 355 -20.63 -0.50 -5.36
CA LEU A 355 -21.28 0.27 -6.42
C LEU A 355 -21.31 -0.50 -7.74
N LEU A 356 -20.20 -1.12 -8.13
CA LEU A 356 -20.12 -1.93 -9.35
C LEU A 356 -21.09 -3.13 -9.27
N SER A 357 -21.17 -3.79 -8.12
CA SER A 357 -22.05 -4.95 -7.91
C SER A 357 -23.53 -4.56 -7.97
N GLU A 358 -23.93 -3.46 -7.35
CA GLU A 358 -25.32 -2.98 -7.38
C GLU A 358 -25.74 -2.59 -8.81
N ILE A 359 -24.88 -1.88 -9.55
CA ILE A 359 -25.13 -1.56 -10.96
C ILE A 359 -25.24 -2.84 -11.79
N GLN A 360 -24.32 -3.79 -11.64
CA GLN A 360 -24.37 -5.05 -12.36
C GLN A 360 -25.66 -5.82 -12.07
N GLN A 361 -26.05 -5.93 -10.79
CA GLN A 361 -27.28 -6.62 -10.39
C GLN A 361 -28.53 -5.96 -10.99
N GLU A 362 -28.58 -4.64 -11.10
CA GLU A 362 -29.67 -3.91 -11.76
C GLU A 362 -29.71 -4.13 -13.28
N LEU A 363 -28.56 -4.37 -13.91
CA LEU A 363 -28.47 -4.61 -15.37
C LEU A 363 -28.84 -6.05 -15.74
N VAL A 364 -28.37 -7.02 -14.98
CA VAL A 364 -28.51 -8.46 -15.29
C VAL A 364 -29.75 -9.08 -14.62
N GLY A 365 -30.14 -8.60 -13.44
CA GLY A 365 -31.15 -9.24 -12.59
C GLY A 365 -30.56 -10.30 -11.67
N LYS A 366 -31.40 -10.93 -10.83
CA LYS A 366 -30.95 -11.96 -9.87
C LYS A 366 -30.64 -13.27 -10.59
N ASN A 367 -29.36 -13.58 -10.76
CA ASN A 367 -28.93 -14.92 -11.16
C ASN A 367 -28.96 -15.88 -9.98
N LYS A 368 -29.58 -17.05 -10.16
CA LYS A 368 -29.52 -18.14 -9.18
C LYS A 368 -28.16 -18.81 -9.31
N TYR A 369 -27.43 -18.91 -8.19
CA TYR A 369 -26.22 -19.71 -8.12
C TYR A 369 -26.55 -21.17 -8.39
N GLN A 370 -25.87 -21.78 -9.36
CA GLN A 370 -25.85 -23.23 -9.58
C GLN A 370 -24.40 -23.68 -9.57
N LYS A 371 -24.12 -24.73 -8.80
CA LYS A 371 -22.79 -25.34 -8.78
C LYS A 371 -22.65 -26.15 -10.07
N GLU A 372 -21.76 -25.71 -10.94
CA GLU A 372 -21.45 -26.36 -12.20
C GLU A 372 -19.99 -26.76 -12.21
N GLU A 373 -19.71 -27.91 -12.81
CA GLU A 373 -18.35 -28.37 -13.09
C GLU A 373 -18.05 -28.04 -14.55
N PHE A 374 -16.92 -27.40 -14.79
CA PHE A 374 -16.49 -27.00 -16.13
C PHE A 374 -15.29 -27.83 -16.56
N GLN A 375 -15.23 -28.21 -17.82
CA GLN A 375 -14.12 -29.00 -18.35
C GLN A 375 -12.85 -28.15 -18.53
N ASN A 376 -13.02 -26.87 -18.83
CA ASN A 376 -11.91 -25.95 -19.06
C ASN A 376 -12.32 -24.48 -18.77
N ALA A 377 -11.30 -23.61 -18.75
CA ALA A 377 -11.47 -22.19 -18.44
C ALA A 377 -12.37 -21.44 -19.45
N LEU A 378 -12.30 -21.79 -20.73
CA LEU A 378 -13.08 -21.15 -21.79
C LEU A 378 -14.58 -21.42 -21.61
N GLU A 379 -14.95 -22.69 -21.37
CA GLU A 379 -16.34 -23.07 -21.08
C GLU A 379 -16.87 -22.33 -19.84
N ALA A 380 -16.09 -22.30 -18.75
CA ALA A 380 -16.46 -21.58 -17.54
C ALA A 380 -16.67 -20.08 -17.80
N TRP A 381 -15.84 -19.49 -18.67
CA TRP A 381 -15.92 -18.08 -19.02
C TRP A 381 -17.14 -17.77 -19.89
N ASP A 382 -17.42 -18.59 -20.90
CA ASP A 382 -18.56 -18.42 -21.79
C ASP A 382 -19.89 -18.50 -21.02
N VAL A 383 -19.99 -19.42 -20.06
CA VAL A 383 -21.14 -19.51 -19.15
C VAL A 383 -21.26 -18.27 -18.29
N TYR A 384 -20.16 -17.79 -17.71
CA TYR A 384 -20.14 -16.57 -16.90
C TYR A 384 -20.57 -15.33 -17.71
N LYS A 385 -20.07 -15.17 -18.94
CA LYS A 385 -20.43 -14.07 -19.86
C LYS A 385 -21.90 -14.13 -20.30
N THR A 386 -22.39 -15.33 -20.61
CA THR A 386 -23.79 -15.54 -21.00
C THR A 386 -24.74 -15.16 -19.86
N ARG A 387 -24.36 -15.45 -18.62
CA ARG A 387 -25.13 -15.09 -17.43
C ARG A 387 -25.07 -13.60 -17.09
N ASN A 388 -23.97 -12.93 -17.42
CA ASN A 388 -23.75 -11.53 -17.08
C ASN A 388 -23.41 -10.70 -18.34
N PRO A 389 -24.38 -10.52 -19.26
CA PRO A 389 -24.18 -9.76 -20.49
C PRO A 389 -24.30 -8.26 -20.22
N ASP A 390 -23.38 -7.72 -19.42
CA ASP A 390 -23.41 -6.34 -18.94
C ASP A 390 -22.05 -5.63 -19.03
N ILE A 391 -22.08 -4.30 -18.98
CA ILE A 391 -20.88 -3.46 -19.13
C ILE A 391 -19.87 -3.63 -18.00
N ILE A 392 -20.29 -3.97 -16.78
CA ILE A 392 -19.38 -4.19 -15.66
C ILE A 392 -18.56 -5.45 -15.95
N THR A 393 -19.24 -6.51 -16.40
CA THR A 393 -18.58 -7.74 -16.86
C THR A 393 -17.66 -7.50 -18.05
N ASP A 394 -18.10 -6.73 -19.05
CA ASP A 394 -17.28 -6.43 -20.24
C ASP A 394 -15.99 -5.67 -19.90
N LEU A 395 -16.02 -4.81 -18.88
CA LEU A 395 -14.90 -3.93 -18.56
C LEU A 395 -13.99 -4.47 -17.46
N PHE A 396 -14.55 -4.96 -16.36
CA PHE A 396 -13.80 -5.25 -15.14
C PHE A 396 -13.63 -6.73 -14.84
N ALA A 397 -14.44 -7.60 -15.46
CA ALA A 397 -14.35 -9.02 -15.15
C ALA A 397 -13.15 -9.68 -15.84
N GLY A 398 -12.41 -10.47 -15.07
CA GLY A 398 -11.44 -11.46 -15.54
C GLY A 398 -11.73 -12.83 -14.95
N GLN A 399 -10.84 -13.80 -15.19
CA GLN A 399 -10.95 -15.15 -14.67
C GLN A 399 -9.60 -15.67 -14.18
N ILE A 400 -9.61 -16.33 -13.02
CA ILE A 400 -8.47 -17.06 -12.46
C ILE A 400 -8.76 -18.55 -12.47
N ALA A 401 -7.80 -19.34 -12.92
CA ALA A 401 -7.77 -20.78 -12.71
C ALA A 401 -6.95 -21.12 -11.47
N SER A 402 -7.53 -21.91 -10.56
CA SER A 402 -6.92 -22.40 -9.34
C SER A 402 -6.66 -23.91 -9.45
N LYS A 403 -5.40 -24.32 -9.55
CA LYS A 403 -4.97 -25.73 -9.59
C LYS A 403 -4.58 -26.19 -8.19
N SER A 404 -5.18 -27.29 -7.74
CA SER A 404 -4.96 -27.88 -6.42
C SER A 404 -4.47 -29.33 -6.57
N HIS A 405 -3.30 -29.64 -5.99
CA HIS A 405 -2.68 -30.97 -6.09
C HIS A 405 -2.95 -31.83 -4.85
N CYS A 406 -3.65 -32.95 -5.03
CA CYS A 406 -3.86 -33.92 -3.95
C CYS A 406 -2.55 -34.58 -3.54
N LEU A 407 -2.13 -34.42 -2.28
CA LEU A 407 -0.85 -34.98 -1.82
C LEU A 407 -0.85 -36.52 -1.77
N LYS A 408 -2.02 -37.14 -1.58
CA LYS A 408 -2.20 -38.60 -1.54
C LYS A 408 -2.24 -39.26 -2.91
N CYS A 409 -3.19 -38.87 -3.77
CA CYS A 409 -3.44 -39.56 -5.05
C CYS A 409 -2.89 -38.81 -6.28
N LYS A 410 -2.26 -37.65 -6.07
CA LYS A 410 -1.68 -36.79 -7.12
C LYS A 410 -2.66 -36.23 -8.15
N GLU A 411 -3.96 -36.47 -7.98
CA GLU A 411 -4.99 -35.84 -8.78
C GLU A 411 -4.91 -34.31 -8.69
N ILE A 412 -5.10 -33.66 -9.84
CA ILE A 412 -5.15 -32.21 -9.97
C ILE A 412 -6.62 -31.83 -10.10
N SER A 413 -7.10 -31.00 -9.17
CA SER A 413 -8.40 -30.36 -9.28
C SER A 413 -8.21 -28.92 -9.75
N GLU A 414 -8.99 -28.48 -10.73
CA GLU A 414 -8.94 -27.12 -11.26
C GLU A 414 -10.30 -26.44 -11.05
N GLY A 415 -10.28 -25.22 -10.50
CA GLY A 415 -11.46 -24.37 -10.36
C GLY A 415 -11.27 -23.07 -11.13
N PHE A 416 -12.36 -22.51 -11.65
CA PHE A 416 -12.35 -21.29 -12.46
C PHE A 416 -13.23 -20.22 -11.80
N ASP A 417 -12.60 -19.17 -11.30
CA ASP A 417 -13.26 -18.13 -10.52
C ASP A 417 -13.25 -16.81 -11.31
N PRO A 418 -14.43 -16.18 -11.53
CA PRO A 418 -14.47 -14.81 -12.06
C PRO A 418 -13.97 -13.83 -10.99
N ILE A 419 -13.27 -12.78 -11.44
CA ILE A 419 -12.74 -11.72 -10.58
C ILE A 419 -13.12 -10.34 -11.12
N LEU A 420 -13.28 -9.34 -10.25
CA LEU A 420 -13.39 -7.93 -10.65
C LEU A 420 -12.12 -7.14 -10.30
N ASP A 421 -11.31 -7.67 -9.38
CA ASP A 421 -10.11 -7.03 -8.87
C ASP A 421 -9.12 -8.08 -8.34
N LEU A 422 -7.86 -7.67 -8.18
CA LEU A 422 -6.83 -8.47 -7.51
C LEU A 422 -6.47 -7.84 -6.17
N ASN A 423 -6.69 -8.59 -5.09
CA ASN A 423 -6.43 -8.16 -3.72
C ASN A 423 -5.02 -8.58 -3.28
N LEU A 424 -4.03 -7.73 -3.53
CA LEU A 424 -2.60 -8.01 -3.38
C LEU A 424 -2.13 -7.87 -1.93
N PRO A 425 -1.67 -8.95 -1.27
CA PRO A 425 -1.08 -8.87 0.06
C PRO A 425 0.28 -8.15 0.01
N LEU A 426 0.47 -7.19 0.91
CA LEU A 426 1.79 -6.63 1.17
C LEU A 426 2.48 -7.47 2.24
N SER A 427 3.60 -8.09 1.91
CA SER A 427 4.34 -8.93 2.84
C SER A 427 5.17 -8.08 3.81
N LYS A 428 4.90 -8.20 5.12
CA LYS A 428 5.62 -7.50 6.20
C LYS A 428 7.09 -7.91 6.41
N TYR A 429 7.56 -8.95 5.72
CA TYR A 429 8.79 -9.67 6.09
C TYR A 429 10.02 -9.33 5.27
N TYR A 430 9.93 -8.34 4.40
CA TYR A 430 11.07 -7.93 3.60
C TYR A 430 11.66 -6.65 4.18
N ILE A 431 12.94 -6.80 4.58
CA ILE A 431 14.02 -5.81 4.71
C ILE A 431 13.71 -4.53 3.90
N PRO A 432 14.12 -3.31 4.34
CA PRO A 432 13.92 -2.06 3.62
C PRO A 432 14.38 -2.20 2.16
N ARG A 433 13.43 -2.52 1.30
CA ARG A 433 13.52 -2.59 -0.14
C ARG A 433 12.31 -1.86 -0.65
N GLU A 434 12.50 -1.10 -1.72
CA GLU A 434 11.41 -0.54 -2.49
C GLU A 434 10.39 -1.66 -2.78
N PHE A 435 9.16 -1.53 -2.28
CA PHE A 435 8.11 -2.48 -2.65
C PHE A 435 7.75 -2.20 -4.10
N LYS A 436 7.85 -3.20 -4.97
CA LYS A 436 7.42 -3.09 -6.36
C LYS A 436 6.10 -3.82 -6.53
N LEU A 437 5.17 -3.24 -7.28
CA LEU A 437 3.91 -3.88 -7.64
C LEU A 437 4.14 -5.27 -8.26
N GLN A 438 5.22 -5.42 -9.03
CA GLN A 438 5.61 -6.69 -9.62
C GLN A 438 5.87 -7.76 -8.56
N ASP A 439 6.48 -7.42 -7.42
CA ASP A 439 6.76 -8.36 -6.34
C ASP A 439 5.46 -8.75 -5.62
N CYS A 440 4.52 -7.81 -5.47
CA CYS A 440 3.19 -8.10 -4.93
C CYS A 440 2.43 -9.08 -5.82
N LEU A 441 2.47 -8.89 -7.14
CA LEU A 441 1.86 -9.82 -8.10
C LEU A 441 2.58 -11.19 -8.09
N GLN A 442 3.91 -11.21 -8.08
CA GLN A 442 4.68 -12.46 -7.97
C GLN A 442 4.32 -13.25 -6.72
N ASN A 443 4.19 -12.58 -5.58
CA ASN A 443 3.76 -13.23 -4.34
C ASN A 443 2.32 -13.73 -4.42
N TYR A 444 1.41 -12.97 -5.04
CA TYR A 444 0.01 -13.36 -5.21
C TYR A 444 -0.16 -14.62 -6.08
N PHE A 445 0.59 -14.72 -7.19
CA PHE A 445 0.52 -15.87 -8.11
C PHE A 445 1.50 -17.01 -7.79
N LYS A 446 2.26 -16.89 -6.69
CA LYS A 446 3.20 -17.92 -6.25
C LYS A 446 2.43 -19.17 -5.83
N GLU A 447 2.97 -20.34 -6.15
CA GLU A 447 2.47 -21.59 -5.61
C GLU A 447 2.61 -21.60 -4.08
N GLU A 448 1.50 -21.88 -3.39
CA GLU A 448 1.43 -21.90 -1.94
C GLU A 448 0.90 -23.23 -1.41
N GLN A 449 1.35 -23.58 -0.21
CA GLN A 449 0.82 -24.72 0.53
C GLN A 449 -0.24 -24.22 1.51
N ILE A 450 -1.49 -24.53 1.23
CA ILE A 450 -2.62 -24.21 2.11
C ILE A 450 -2.73 -25.33 3.14
N ASN A 451 -2.66 -24.99 4.43
CA ASN A 451 -2.71 -25.94 5.56
C ASN A 451 -4.13 -26.10 6.11
N ASP A 452 -5.12 -26.11 5.21
CA ASP A 452 -6.52 -26.32 5.55
C ASP A 452 -6.96 -27.71 5.11
N ALA A 453 -7.91 -28.29 5.84
CA ALA A 453 -8.45 -29.59 5.53
C ALA A 453 -9.19 -29.55 4.18
N TRP A 454 -8.62 -30.21 3.16
CA TRP A 454 -9.20 -30.29 1.83
C TRP A 454 -9.53 -31.73 1.46
N LYS A 455 -10.80 -32.00 1.15
CA LYS A 455 -11.28 -33.32 0.74
C LYS A 455 -11.11 -33.49 -0.76
N CYS A 456 -10.33 -34.49 -1.17
CA CYS A 456 -10.13 -34.81 -2.59
C CYS A 456 -11.35 -35.52 -3.17
N ASP A 457 -11.90 -35.05 -4.28
CA ASP A 457 -13.07 -35.66 -4.92
C ASP A 457 -12.80 -37.05 -5.51
N LYS A 458 -11.56 -37.33 -5.93
CA LYS A 458 -11.19 -38.65 -6.48
C LYS A 458 -10.99 -39.71 -5.40
N CYS A 459 -10.10 -39.47 -4.44
CA CYS A 459 -9.74 -40.48 -3.44
C CYS A 459 -10.48 -40.33 -2.10
N GLN A 460 -11.34 -39.32 -1.99
CA GLN A 460 -12.16 -39.00 -0.81
C GLN A 460 -11.35 -38.71 0.47
N PHE A 461 -10.03 -38.64 0.36
CA PHE A 461 -9.12 -38.41 1.48
C PHE A 461 -9.08 -36.91 1.83
N ILE A 462 -9.09 -36.64 3.13
CA ILE A 462 -8.93 -35.29 3.68
C ILE A 462 -7.44 -35.01 3.82
N ASN A 463 -6.91 -34.23 2.88
CA ASN A 463 -5.55 -33.74 2.94
C ASN A 463 -5.47 -32.65 4.01
N LYS A 464 -4.47 -32.73 4.89
CA LYS A 464 -4.19 -31.68 5.89
C LYS A 464 -3.50 -30.44 5.28
N SER A 465 -2.99 -30.60 4.05
CA SER A 465 -2.49 -29.49 3.26
C SER A 465 -2.60 -29.80 1.78
N VAL A 466 -2.71 -28.77 0.94
CA VAL A 466 -2.81 -28.86 -0.52
C VAL A 466 -1.88 -27.82 -1.14
N LEU A 467 -1.19 -28.19 -2.23
CA LEU A 467 -0.44 -27.22 -3.03
C LEU A 467 -1.42 -26.58 -4.01
N ARG A 468 -1.54 -25.26 -3.94
CA ARG A 468 -2.39 -24.45 -4.80
C ARG A 468 -1.54 -23.50 -5.64
N LYS A 469 -1.81 -23.46 -6.94
CA LYS A 469 -1.26 -22.46 -7.86
C LYS A 469 -2.39 -21.80 -8.61
N ILE A 470 -2.33 -20.48 -8.75
CA ILE A 470 -3.31 -19.69 -9.49
C ILE A 470 -2.68 -19.05 -10.72
N GLN A 471 -3.48 -18.80 -11.76
CA GLN A 471 -3.08 -18.09 -12.98
C GLN A 471 -4.28 -17.38 -13.60
N ILE A 472 -4.04 -16.28 -14.32
CA ILE A 472 -5.08 -15.56 -15.05
C ILE A 472 -5.37 -16.27 -16.37
N THR A 473 -6.62 -16.67 -16.60
CA THR A 473 -7.07 -17.28 -17.86
C THR A 473 -7.85 -16.31 -18.74
N GLN A 474 -8.44 -15.27 -18.15
CA GLN A 474 -9.11 -14.18 -18.86
C GLN A 474 -8.75 -12.85 -18.23
N THR A 475 -8.30 -11.92 -19.05
CA THR A 475 -7.83 -10.59 -18.64
C THR A 475 -8.95 -9.56 -18.77
N PRO A 476 -9.20 -8.72 -17.73
CA PRO A 476 -10.20 -7.65 -17.85
C PRO A 476 -9.67 -6.50 -18.72
N LYS A 477 -10.58 -5.72 -19.33
CA LYS A 477 -10.19 -4.49 -20.03
C LYS A 477 -9.64 -3.44 -19.06
N TYR A 478 -10.23 -3.34 -17.88
CA TYR A 478 -9.75 -2.52 -16.77
C TYR A 478 -9.35 -3.41 -15.59
N LEU A 479 -8.05 -3.47 -15.31
CA LEU A 479 -7.50 -4.22 -14.19
C LEU A 479 -7.47 -3.34 -12.94
N ILE A 480 -8.22 -3.74 -11.91
CA ILE A 480 -8.23 -3.09 -10.60
C ILE A 480 -7.32 -3.88 -9.66
N LEU A 481 -6.30 -3.22 -9.12
CA LEU A 481 -5.36 -3.79 -8.16
C LEU A 481 -5.58 -3.09 -6.81
N HIS A 482 -5.92 -3.87 -5.79
CA HIS A 482 -6.05 -3.37 -4.42
C HIS A 482 -4.86 -3.83 -3.58
N LEU A 483 -4.14 -2.88 -2.98
CA LEU A 483 -3.04 -3.16 -2.07
C LEU A 483 -3.57 -3.35 -0.65
N LYS A 484 -3.51 -4.57 -0.11
CA LYS A 484 -3.97 -4.90 1.25
C LYS A 484 -3.07 -4.28 2.31
N ARG A 485 -3.22 -2.97 2.52
CA ARG A 485 -2.44 -2.19 3.49
C ARG A 485 -2.90 -2.37 4.92
N PHE A 486 -4.14 -2.78 5.14
CA PHE A 486 -4.70 -2.95 6.48
C PHE A 486 -4.56 -4.40 6.94
N THR A 487 -3.81 -4.62 8.01
CA THR A 487 -3.71 -5.96 8.62
C THR A 487 -4.59 -6.01 9.85
N GLN A 488 -5.41 -7.05 9.99
CA GLN A 488 -6.34 -7.19 11.11
C GLN A 488 -5.78 -8.05 12.27
N PHE A 489 -4.66 -8.73 12.04
CA PHE A 489 -4.05 -9.64 13.02
C PHE A 489 -2.51 -9.61 12.93
N PRO A 490 -1.76 -9.67 14.05
CA PRO A 490 -2.22 -9.61 15.45
C PRO A 490 -2.56 -8.19 15.95
N LYS A 491 -2.26 -7.14 15.17
CA LYS A 491 -2.71 -5.77 15.46
C LYS A 491 -3.24 -5.12 14.18
N SER A 492 -4.32 -4.36 14.34
CA SER A 492 -4.85 -3.45 13.33
C SER A 492 -3.85 -2.35 13.03
N GLN A 493 -3.10 -2.47 11.93
CA GLN A 493 -2.10 -1.50 11.50
C GLN A 493 -2.20 -1.31 9.98
N LYS A 494 -1.87 -0.09 9.54
CA LYS A 494 -1.68 0.23 8.13
C LYS A 494 -0.21 0.06 7.74
N ILE A 495 0.04 -0.65 6.65
CA ILE A 495 1.33 -0.73 5.96
C ILE A 495 1.50 0.57 5.16
N THR A 496 2.42 1.41 5.62
CA THR A 496 2.70 2.74 5.06
C THR A 496 3.84 2.74 4.05
N ASP A 497 4.48 1.59 3.84
CA ASP A 497 5.58 1.44 2.89
C ASP A 497 5.17 1.84 1.48
N GLU A 498 6.06 2.55 0.80
CA GLU A 498 5.86 2.98 -0.57
C GLU A 498 5.89 1.76 -1.50
N VAL A 499 4.83 1.63 -2.32
CA VAL A 499 4.76 0.62 -3.37
C VAL A 499 4.90 1.34 -4.69
N THR A 500 6.00 1.10 -5.37
CA THR A 500 6.27 1.61 -6.72
C THR A 500 5.52 0.79 -7.76
N TYR A 501 4.92 1.46 -8.74
CA TYR A 501 4.18 0.83 -9.83
C TYR A 501 4.47 1.56 -11.15
N PRO A 502 4.58 0.82 -12.27
CA PRO A 502 4.94 1.41 -13.54
C PRO A 502 3.76 2.10 -14.23
N GLU A 503 4.02 3.01 -15.17
CA GLU A 503 2.95 3.51 -16.06
C GLU A 503 2.44 2.41 -16.99
N ILE A 504 3.31 1.51 -17.43
CA ILE A 504 2.98 0.36 -18.26
C ILE A 504 3.27 -0.92 -17.48
N LEU A 505 2.24 -1.73 -17.24
CA LEU A 505 2.31 -3.01 -16.55
C LEU A 505 2.14 -4.15 -17.55
N ASP A 506 3.03 -5.14 -17.52
CA ASP A 506 2.86 -6.40 -18.26
C ASP A 506 2.65 -7.56 -17.28
N ILE A 507 1.48 -8.19 -17.37
CA ILE A 507 1.09 -9.30 -16.50
C ILE A 507 1.30 -10.68 -17.15
N LYS A 508 1.94 -10.78 -18.33
CA LYS A 508 2.05 -12.04 -19.09
C LYS A 508 2.55 -13.23 -18.26
N GLN A 509 3.51 -12.99 -17.36
CA GLN A 509 4.09 -14.03 -16.50
C GLN A 509 3.11 -14.64 -15.49
N PHE A 510 1.94 -14.01 -15.27
CA PHE A 510 0.89 -14.47 -14.36
C PHE A 510 -0.30 -15.08 -15.11
N CYS A 511 -0.28 -15.04 -16.44
CA CYS A 511 -1.35 -15.52 -17.29
C CYS A 511 -1.07 -16.94 -17.81
N ALA A 512 -2.13 -17.64 -18.22
CA ALA A 512 -2.02 -18.86 -19.00
C ALA A 512 -1.38 -18.58 -20.37
N GLU A 513 -0.82 -19.62 -20.99
CA GLU A 513 -0.02 -19.50 -22.23
C GLU A 513 -0.79 -18.81 -23.37
N ASN A 514 -2.08 -19.13 -23.51
CA ASN A 514 -2.97 -18.66 -24.57
C ASN A 514 -3.55 -17.24 -24.36
N VAL A 515 -3.16 -16.52 -23.31
CA VAL A 515 -3.62 -15.15 -23.07
C VAL A 515 -2.76 -14.16 -23.86
N GLU A 516 -3.37 -13.42 -24.78
CA GLU A 516 -2.64 -12.49 -25.68
C GLU A 516 -2.54 -11.07 -25.11
N TYR A 517 -3.62 -10.54 -24.53
CA TYR A 517 -3.70 -9.14 -24.10
C TYR A 517 -3.28 -8.93 -22.64
N THR A 518 -1.98 -8.72 -22.43
CA THR A 518 -1.39 -8.70 -21.07
C THR A 518 -0.74 -7.39 -20.67
N LYS A 519 -0.71 -6.40 -21.56
CA LYS A 519 -0.13 -5.09 -21.30
C LYS A 519 -1.21 -4.10 -20.93
N TYR A 520 -0.89 -3.24 -19.96
CA TYR A 520 -1.81 -2.26 -19.43
C TYR A 520 -1.12 -0.91 -19.23
N THR A 521 -1.87 0.18 -19.38
CA THR A 521 -1.46 1.54 -19.02
C THR A 521 -2.20 2.02 -17.79
N LEU A 522 -1.51 2.74 -16.91
CA LEU A 522 -2.07 3.32 -15.69
C LEU A 522 -3.15 4.36 -16.03
N LYS A 523 -4.29 4.33 -15.32
CA LYS A 523 -5.43 5.24 -15.52
C LYS A 523 -5.96 5.95 -14.29
N GLY A 524 -5.73 5.38 -13.12
CA GLY A 524 -6.17 5.98 -11.87
C GLY A 524 -5.50 5.37 -10.65
N VAL A 525 -5.38 6.17 -9.60
CA VAL A 525 -4.84 5.76 -8.30
C VAL A 525 -5.73 6.39 -7.23
N ILE A 526 -6.29 5.56 -6.36
CA ILE A 526 -6.90 6.02 -5.11
C ILE A 526 -5.82 5.92 -4.04
N SER A 527 -5.54 7.04 -3.38
CA SER A 527 -4.55 7.15 -2.32
C SER A 527 -5.24 7.31 -0.98
N HIS A 528 -4.72 6.65 0.05
CA HIS A 528 -5.18 6.82 1.42
C HIS A 528 -4.06 7.40 2.28
N MET A 529 -4.35 8.52 2.96
CA MET A 529 -3.49 9.14 3.98
C MET A 529 -4.06 8.89 5.36
N GLY A 530 -3.24 8.66 6.39
CA GLY A 530 -3.72 8.36 7.76
C GLY A 530 -3.76 6.87 8.11
N GLN A 531 -4.46 6.52 9.18
CA GLN A 531 -4.47 5.21 9.85
C GLN A 531 -5.80 4.47 9.66
N LEU A 532 -5.92 3.25 10.20
CA LEU A 532 -7.08 2.35 10.01
C LEU A 532 -8.41 2.93 10.54
N ASN A 533 -8.38 3.73 11.61
CA ASN A 533 -9.59 4.32 12.23
C ASN A 533 -9.82 5.79 11.82
N GLY A 534 -9.02 6.31 10.90
CA GLY A 534 -9.01 7.74 10.60
C GLY A 534 -7.96 8.09 9.55
N GLY A 535 -8.42 8.57 8.42
CA GLY A 535 -7.61 9.01 7.31
C GLY A 535 -8.40 9.86 6.30
N HIS A 536 -7.83 10.01 5.12
CA HIS A 536 -8.37 10.79 4.02
C HIS A 536 -8.02 10.12 2.70
N TYR A 537 -8.99 10.06 1.79
CA TYR A 537 -8.80 9.49 0.47
C TYR A 537 -8.76 10.60 -0.58
N VAL A 538 -7.82 10.49 -1.51
CA VAL A 538 -7.73 11.34 -2.70
C VAL A 538 -7.60 10.46 -3.93
N ALA A 539 -7.91 10.99 -5.10
CA ALA A 539 -7.72 10.28 -6.36
C ALA A 539 -6.79 11.04 -7.29
N TYR A 540 -5.87 10.31 -7.91
CA TYR A 540 -5.23 10.73 -9.15
C TYR A 540 -5.92 10.01 -10.29
N ALA A 541 -6.46 10.71 -11.28
CA ALA A 541 -7.11 10.06 -12.41
C ALA A 541 -6.97 10.88 -13.70
N GLN A 542 -6.99 10.19 -14.83
CA GLN A 542 -6.85 10.82 -16.14
C GLN A 542 -8.22 11.34 -16.63
N ARG A 543 -8.30 12.65 -16.87
CA ARG A 543 -9.46 13.33 -17.46
C ARG A 543 -9.03 14.02 -18.74
N GLN A 544 -9.65 13.72 -19.87
CA GLN A 544 -9.28 14.32 -21.17
C GLN A 544 -7.78 14.16 -21.49
N ASN A 545 -7.26 12.94 -21.33
CA ASN A 545 -5.84 12.59 -21.44
C ASN A 545 -4.87 13.33 -20.51
N THR A 546 -5.37 14.12 -19.54
CA THR A 546 -4.55 14.87 -18.58
C THR A 546 -4.75 14.31 -17.17
N TRP A 547 -3.67 14.14 -16.41
CA TRP A 547 -3.74 13.71 -15.02
C TRP A 547 -4.18 14.87 -14.11
N TYR A 548 -5.13 14.58 -13.23
CA TYR A 548 -5.60 15.49 -12.18
C TYR A 548 -5.53 14.81 -10.81
N HIS A 549 -5.23 15.61 -9.80
CA HIS A 549 -5.38 15.27 -8.40
C HIS A 549 -6.73 15.83 -7.90
N PHE A 550 -7.61 14.92 -7.48
CA PHE A 550 -8.94 15.17 -6.96
C PHE A 550 -8.94 14.96 -5.46
N ASP A 551 -9.07 16.06 -4.73
CA ASP A 551 -9.17 16.11 -3.27
C ASP A 551 -10.51 16.75 -2.91
N ASP A 552 -11.56 15.91 -2.88
CA ASP A 552 -12.94 16.33 -2.70
C ASP A 552 -13.33 17.49 -3.63
N ASN A 553 -13.56 18.67 -3.06
CA ASN A 553 -14.01 19.86 -3.76
C ASN A 553 -12.89 20.49 -4.61
N ILE A 554 -11.63 20.12 -4.37
CA ILE A 554 -10.45 20.74 -4.94
C ILE A 554 -9.91 19.84 -6.03
N VAL A 555 -9.76 20.40 -7.24
CA VAL A 555 -9.14 19.70 -8.37
C VAL A 555 -7.93 20.49 -8.86
N THR A 556 -6.81 19.80 -8.98
CA THR A 556 -5.56 20.40 -9.47
C THR A 556 -4.95 19.52 -10.56
N LYS A 557 -4.31 20.13 -11.55
CA LYS A 557 -3.54 19.37 -12.55
C LYS A 557 -2.32 18.73 -11.87
N ASP A 558 -2.05 17.46 -12.16
CA ASP A 558 -0.84 16.79 -11.69
C ASP A 558 0.34 17.10 -12.63
N LYS A 559 1.03 18.21 -12.38
CA LYS A 559 2.07 18.73 -13.28
C LYS A 559 3.42 17.99 -13.19
N ASN A 560 3.61 17.13 -12.19
CA ASN A 560 4.91 16.48 -11.90
C ASN A 560 4.79 14.97 -11.74
N ASN A 561 3.75 14.36 -12.29
CA ASN A 561 3.46 12.92 -12.15
C ASN A 561 3.49 12.46 -10.68
N LYS A 562 2.95 13.29 -9.77
CA LYS A 562 2.95 12.98 -8.33
C LYS A 562 2.26 11.66 -8.03
N HIS A 563 1.29 11.27 -8.86
CA HIS A 563 0.67 9.96 -8.79
C HIS A 563 1.71 8.83 -8.76
N LEU A 564 2.78 8.85 -9.56
CA LEU A 564 3.80 7.80 -9.57
C LEU A 564 4.67 7.74 -8.31
N SER A 565 4.77 8.86 -7.59
CA SER A 565 5.52 8.99 -6.33
C SER A 565 4.64 8.91 -5.08
N ASP A 566 3.36 8.55 -5.23
CA ASP A 566 2.41 8.57 -4.12
C ASP A 566 2.56 7.34 -3.22
N LYS A 567 3.08 7.57 -2.00
CA LYS A 567 3.23 6.54 -0.98
C LYS A 567 1.90 5.99 -0.46
N GLY A 568 0.82 6.77 -0.60
CA GLY A 568 -0.51 6.43 -0.12
C GLY A 568 -1.31 5.52 -1.05
N ALA A 569 -0.79 5.16 -2.22
CA ALA A 569 -1.51 4.39 -3.24
C ALA A 569 -2.14 3.14 -2.64
N TYR A 570 -3.46 3.01 -2.79
CA TYR A 570 -4.29 2.00 -2.15
C TYR A 570 -5.01 1.12 -3.16
N ILE A 571 -5.63 1.73 -4.18
CA ILE A 571 -6.25 1.04 -5.31
C ILE A 571 -5.69 1.64 -6.60
N ILE A 572 -5.30 0.80 -7.55
CA ILE A 572 -4.66 1.19 -8.80
C ILE A 572 -5.50 0.65 -9.96
N PHE A 573 -5.83 1.53 -10.91
CA PHE A 573 -6.59 1.22 -12.11
C PHE A 573 -5.67 1.22 -13.32
N TYR A 574 -5.71 0.13 -14.07
CA TYR A 574 -4.98 -0.08 -15.30
C TYR A 574 -5.95 -0.35 -16.45
N GLU A 575 -5.72 0.21 -17.64
CA GLU A 575 -6.47 -0.07 -18.88
C GLU A 575 -5.61 -0.90 -19.83
N GLN A 576 -6.18 -1.93 -20.42
CA GLN A 576 -5.52 -2.82 -21.37
C GLN A 576 -5.11 -2.06 -22.64
N LEU A 577 -3.87 -2.29 -23.10
CA LEU A 577 -3.27 -1.65 -24.29
C LEU A 577 -3.57 -2.38 -25.60
#